data_AF-A0A1I4D5M9-F1
#
_entry.id   AF-A0A1I4D5M9-F1
#
_cell.length_a   1.000
_cell.length_b   1.000
_cell.length_c   1.000
_cell.angle_alpha   90.00
_cell.angle_beta   90.00
_cell.angle_gamma   90.00
#
_symmetry.space_group_name_H-M   'P 1'
#
loop_
_entity.id
_entity.type
_entity.pdbx_description
1 polymer ?
#
loop_
_entity_poly.entity_id
_entity_poly.type
_entity_poly.pdbx_seq_one_letter_code
_entity_poly.pdbx_strand_id
1 'polypeptide(L)'
;MRTIKGHGDTETYLFEPGDLVRLLKAETGPLASGKPGDWGVVMRVHPCGSLDLKLAGYSRPKDAGMARAMAIPRGHVEPCDRQGLPLRRGFSAVWDTRAPR
;
A
#
# COMPACT_ATOMS: atom_id res chain seq x y z
N MET A 1 6.62 5.64 6.17
CA MET A 1 5.32 6.27 5.90
C MET A 1 5.32 7.62 6.56
N ARG A 2 5.00 8.66 5.79
CA ARG A 2 4.87 10.02 6.32
C ARG A 2 3.43 10.48 6.15
N THR A 3 2.85 10.96 7.24
CA THR A 3 1.51 11.56 7.22
C THR A 3 1.66 13.07 7.18
N ILE A 4 1.03 13.71 6.19
CA ILE A 4 0.91 15.16 6.10
C ILE A 4 -0.53 15.52 6.50
N LYS A 5 -0.70 16.33 7.54
CA LYS A 5 -2.00 16.90 7.88
C LYS A 5 -2.31 18.03 6.89
N GLY A 6 -3.30 17.82 6.03
CA GLY A 6 -3.83 18.85 5.15
C GLY A 6 -4.72 19.85 5.89
N HIS A 7 -5.08 20.94 5.22
CA HIS A 7 -6.02 21.92 5.75
C HIS A 7 -7.44 21.31 5.75
N GLY A 8 -8.01 21.10 6.93
CA GLY A 8 -9.34 20.51 7.15
C GLY A 8 -9.31 18.98 7.16
N ASP A 9 -9.07 18.37 8.33
CA ASP A 9 -9.15 16.93 8.70
C ASP A 9 -8.73 15.86 7.68
N THR A 10 -8.05 16.25 6.60
CA THR A 10 -7.65 15.39 5.50
C THR A 10 -6.22 14.97 5.76
N GLU A 11 -6.04 13.70 6.10
CA GLU A 11 -4.72 13.09 6.21
C GLU A 11 -4.25 12.59 4.85
N THR A 12 -3.12 13.14 4.38
CA THR A 12 -2.44 12.67 3.18
C THR A 12 -1.31 11.72 3.60
N TYR A 13 -1.33 10.51 3.08
CA TYR A 13 -0.28 9.51 3.34
C TYR A 13 0.71 9.47 2.18
N LEU A 14 1.98 9.68 2.48
CA LEU A 14 3.10 9.46 1.57
C LEU A 14 3.70 8.08 1.89
N PHE A 15 3.58 7.18 0.92
CA PHE A 15 4.18 5.85 0.99
C PHE A 15 5.69 5.94 0.80
N GLU A 16 6.40 5.08 1.51
CA GLU A 16 7.83 4.87 1.43
C GLU A 16 8.13 3.37 1.38
N PRO A 17 9.26 2.94 0.79
CA PRO A 17 9.72 1.57 0.91
C PRO A 17 9.80 1.12 2.38
N GLY A 18 9.29 -0.06 2.68
CA GLY A 18 9.18 -0.61 4.04
C GLY A 18 7.81 -0.40 4.69
N ASP A 19 6.92 0.38 4.09
CA ASP A 19 5.58 0.61 4.64
C ASP A 19 4.67 -0.62 4.50
N LEU A 20 3.87 -0.86 5.53
CA LEU A 20 2.86 -1.89 5.52
C LEU A 20 1.57 -1.36 4.93
N VAL A 21 0.99 -2.17 4.05
CA VAL A 21 -0.26 -1.87 3.37
C VAL A 21 -1.12 -3.12 3.29
N ARG A 22 -2.43 -2.91 3.16
CA ARG A 22 -3.39 -3.96 2.83
C ARG A 22 -4.03 -3.67 1.49
N LEU A 23 -4.19 -4.69 0.66
CA LEU A 23 -4.87 -4.57 -0.62
C LEU A 23 -6.38 -4.37 -0.38
N LEU A 24 -6.95 -3.32 -0.98
CA LEU A 24 -8.39 -3.06 -0.99
C LEU A 24 -9.07 -3.71 -2.20
N LYS A 25 -8.33 -3.89 -3.29
CA LYS A 25 -8.81 -4.50 -4.53
C LYS A 25 -7.86 -5.61 -4.95
N ALA A 26 -8.40 -6.59 -5.67
CA ALA A 26 -7.59 -7.62 -6.30
C ALA A 26 -6.61 -6.99 -7.28
N GLU A 27 -5.41 -7.57 -7.37
CA GLU A 27 -4.54 -7.30 -8.50
C GLU A 27 -5.28 -7.74 -9.78
N THR A 28 -5.23 -6.91 -10.82
CA THR A 28 -5.84 -7.22 -12.13
C THR A 28 -4.76 -7.60 -13.13
N GLY A 29 -4.83 -8.82 -13.65
CA GLY A 29 -3.92 -9.31 -14.70
C GLY A 29 -3.74 -10.83 -14.64
N PRO A 30 -3.17 -11.45 -15.69
CA PRO A 30 -2.96 -12.90 -15.76
C PRO A 30 -1.97 -13.44 -14.70
N LEU A 31 -1.20 -12.56 -14.06
CA LEU A 31 -0.27 -12.87 -12.98
C LEU A 31 -0.76 -12.37 -11.61
N ALA A 32 -2.04 -12.00 -11.51
CA ALA A 32 -2.64 -11.48 -10.29
C ALA A 32 -2.42 -12.43 -9.12
N SER A 33 -1.63 -11.96 -8.16
CA SER A 33 -1.15 -12.75 -7.04
C SER A 33 -1.74 -12.27 -5.70
N GLY A 34 -2.26 -11.04 -5.67
CA GLY A 34 -2.88 -10.42 -4.50
C GLY A 34 -4.40 -10.36 -4.55
N LYS A 35 -5.03 -10.71 -3.42
CA LYS A 35 -6.47 -10.60 -3.17
C LYS A 35 -6.78 -9.42 -2.25
N PRO A 36 -8.01 -8.88 -2.28
CA PRO A 36 -8.45 -7.94 -1.25
C PRO A 36 -8.25 -8.55 0.15
N GLY A 37 -7.70 -7.77 1.07
CA GLY A 37 -7.33 -8.19 2.41
C GLY A 37 -5.92 -8.75 2.55
N ASP A 38 -5.21 -9.03 1.45
CA ASP A 38 -3.82 -9.48 1.52
C ASP A 38 -2.91 -8.35 2.00
N TRP A 39 -1.97 -8.75 2.85
CA TRP A 39 -0.96 -7.89 3.43
C TRP A 39 0.25 -7.79 2.52
N GLY A 40 0.87 -6.62 2.49
CA GLY A 40 2.11 -6.42 1.76
C GLY A 40 2.99 -5.35 2.37
N VAL A 41 4.26 -5.40 1.99
CA VAL A 41 5.22 -4.32 2.24
C VAL A 41 5.54 -3.61 0.94
N VAL A 42 5.56 -2.28 0.98
CA VAL A 42 5.99 -1.45 -0.15
C VAL A 42 7.47 -1.68 -0.39
N MET A 43 7.81 -2.12 -1.59
CA MET A 43 9.20 -2.31 -2.03
C MET A 43 9.72 -1.08 -2.78
N ARG A 44 8.83 -0.44 -3.56
CA ARG A 44 9.15 0.73 -4.37
C ARG A 44 7.93 1.60 -4.56
N VAL A 45 8.14 2.91 -4.60
CA VAL A 45 7.16 3.91 -4.99
C VAL A 45 7.61 4.51 -6.32
N HIS A 46 6.77 4.40 -7.35
CA HIS A 46 7.06 4.96 -8.67
C HIS A 46 6.72 6.46 -8.72
N PRO A 47 7.36 7.26 -9.59
CA PRO A 47 7.04 8.68 -9.75
C PRO A 47 5.58 8.97 -10.09
N CYS A 48 4.89 8.03 -10.75
CA CYS A 48 3.46 8.12 -11.06
C CYS A 48 2.53 7.79 -9.87
N GLY A 49 3.11 7.41 -8.71
CA GLY A 49 2.37 7.08 -7.50
C GLY A 49 1.84 5.64 -7.43
N SER A 50 2.27 4.76 -8.34
CA SER A 50 2.05 3.32 -8.21
C SER A 50 3.10 2.69 -7.29
N LEU A 51 2.78 1.51 -6.75
CA LEU A 51 3.55 0.82 -5.72
C LEU A 51 3.92 -0.58 -6.21
N ASP A 52 5.18 -0.97 -6.02
CA ASP A 52 5.56 -2.37 -6.07
C ASP A 52 5.47 -2.93 -4.65
N LEU A 53 4.71 -4.01 -4.49
CA LEU A 53 4.42 -4.64 -3.21
C LEU A 53 5.00 -6.05 -3.17
N LYS A 54 5.53 -6.41 -2.01
CA LYS A 54 5.83 -7.79 -1.67
C LYS A 54 4.75 -8.30 -0.74
N LEU A 55 3.94 -9.24 -1.22
CA LEU A 55 2.79 -9.74 -0.50
C LEU A 55 3.19 -10.82 0.52
N ALA A 56 2.76 -10.62 1.76
CA ALA A 56 2.77 -11.62 2.81
C ALA A 56 1.49 -12.45 2.65
N GLY A 57 1.51 -13.40 1.71
CA GLY A 57 0.38 -14.31 1.55
C GLY A 57 0.04 -14.97 2.89
N TYR A 58 -1.26 -15.10 3.19
CA TYR A 58 -1.74 -15.74 4.42
C TYR A 58 -1.07 -17.11 4.61
N SER A 59 -0.38 -17.29 5.74
CA SER A 59 0.18 -18.57 6.19
C SER A 59 1.00 -19.33 5.16
N ARG A 60 1.86 -18.65 4.39
CA ARG A 60 2.74 -19.34 3.43
C ARG A 60 3.99 -19.94 4.09
N PRO A 61 4.43 -21.14 3.66
CA PRO A 61 5.72 -21.71 4.05
C PRO A 61 6.87 -20.72 3.85
N LYS A 62 7.92 -20.81 4.69
CA LYS A 62 9.08 -19.90 4.67
C LYS A 62 9.80 -19.84 3.31
N ASP A 63 9.70 -20.92 2.54
CA ASP A 63 10.24 -21.16 1.21
C ASP A 63 9.26 -20.84 0.07
N ALA A 64 8.02 -20.48 0.38
CA ALA A 64 7.07 -20.06 -0.63
C ALA A 64 7.57 -18.80 -1.33
N GLY A 65 7.60 -18.84 -2.67
CA GLY A 65 7.88 -17.67 -3.48
C GLY A 65 6.96 -16.52 -3.07
N MET A 66 7.54 -15.47 -2.49
CA MET A 66 6.79 -14.29 -2.08
C MET A 66 6.26 -13.61 -3.33
N ALA A 67 4.93 -13.62 -3.44
CA ALA A 67 4.21 -12.98 -4.52
C ALA A 67 4.57 -11.49 -4.57
N ARG A 68 4.84 -10.98 -5.78
CA ARG A 68 5.10 -9.56 -6.02
C ARG A 68 3.96 -9.01 -6.84
N ALA A 69 3.31 -7.99 -6.32
CA ALA A 69 2.31 -7.23 -7.03
C ALA A 69 2.96 -5.94 -7.54
N MET A 70 2.96 -5.72 -8.84
CA MET A 70 3.76 -4.67 -9.47
C MET A 70 2.88 -3.51 -9.96
N ALA A 71 3.39 -2.28 -9.84
CA ALA A 71 2.70 -1.08 -10.31
C ALA A 71 1.25 -0.94 -9.80
N ILE A 72 0.98 -1.36 -8.56
CA ILE A 72 -0.34 -1.28 -7.94
C ILE A 72 -0.70 0.19 -7.70
N PRO A 73 -1.84 0.68 -8.19
CA PRO A 73 -2.29 2.04 -7.89
C PRO A 73 -2.46 2.21 -6.38
N ARG A 74 -1.91 3.28 -5.80
CA ARG A 74 -2.02 3.56 -4.36
C ARG A 74 -3.47 3.64 -3.82
N GLY A 75 -4.44 3.97 -4.66
CA GLY A 75 -5.86 3.94 -4.28
C GLY A 75 -6.43 2.53 -4.12
N HIS A 76 -5.68 1.49 -4.51
CA HIS A 76 -6.04 0.09 -4.33
C HIS A 76 -5.45 -0.52 -3.06
N VAL A 77 -4.76 0.30 -2.25
CA VAL A 77 -4.24 -0.11 -0.96
C VAL A 77 -4.69 0.84 0.14
N GLU A 78 -4.73 0.33 1.35
CA GLU A 78 -4.84 1.15 2.56
C GLU A 78 -3.54 1.09 3.37
N PRO A 79 -3.10 2.23 3.93
CA PRO A 79 -1.93 2.26 4.79
C PRO A 79 -2.23 1.59 6.14
N CYS A 80 -1.25 0.87 6.67
CA CYS A 80 -1.39 0.15 7.93
C CYS A 80 -0.24 0.41 8.89
N ASP A 81 -0.51 0.28 10.18
CA ASP A 81 0.52 0.30 11.21
C ASP A 81 1.35 -0.99 11.23
N ARG A 82 2.33 -1.04 12.13
CA ARG A 82 3.21 -2.20 12.33
C ARG A 82 2.48 -3.47 12.80
N GLN A 83 1.26 -3.34 13.31
CA GLN A 83 0.43 -4.47 13.72
C GLN A 83 -0.45 -4.98 12.58
N GLY A 84 -0.42 -4.32 11.42
CA GLY A 84 -1.35 -4.62 10.34
C GLY A 84 -2.76 -4.15 10.67
N LEU A 85 -2.91 -2.97 11.26
CA LEU A 85 -4.21 -2.32 11.39
C LEU A 85 -4.27 -1.11 10.44
N PRO A 86 -5.39 -0.90 9.72
CA PRO A 86 -5.56 0.30 8.91
C PRO A 86 -5.38 1.57 9.73
N LEU A 87 -4.53 2.48 9.23
CA LEU A 87 -4.33 3.79 9.85
C LEU A 87 -5.56 4.70 9.68
N ARG A 88 -6.36 4.45 8.62
CA ARG A 88 -7.57 5.23 8.30
C ARG A 88 -8.75 4.74 9.16
N ARG A 89 -8.84 5.20 10.40
CA ARG A 89 -10.10 5.12 11.17
C ARG A 89 -11.04 6.26 10.74
N GLY A 90 -11.68 6.12 9.57
CA GLY A 90 -12.91 6.86 9.25
C GLY A 90 -12.87 8.09 8.32
N PHE A 91 -11.78 8.41 7.58
CA PHE A 91 -11.75 9.63 6.74
C PHE A 91 -11.16 9.49 5.32
N SER A 92 -11.67 10.34 4.42
CA SER A 92 -11.29 10.49 3.00
C SER A 92 -9.93 11.19 2.88
N ALA A 93 -9.00 10.62 2.11
CA ALA A 93 -7.62 11.07 1.98
C ALA A 93 -7.45 11.63 0.57
N VAL A 94 -7.02 12.88 0.49
CA VAL A 94 -6.60 13.52 -0.76
C VAL A 94 -5.11 13.27 -0.92
N TRP A 95 -4.70 12.78 -2.09
CA TRP A 95 -3.34 12.36 -2.38
C TRP A 95 -2.56 13.47 -3.08
N ASP A 96 -1.48 13.97 -2.47
CA ASP A 96 -0.52 14.87 -3.15
C ASP A 96 0.63 14.04 -3.75
N THR A 97 0.94 14.26 -5.03
CA THR A 97 2.03 13.62 -5.80
C THR A 97 3.27 14.47 -5.94
N ARG A 98 3.27 15.69 -5.42
CA ARG A 98 4.37 16.61 -5.68
C ARG A 98 5.61 16.19 -4.90
N ALA A 99 6.76 16.19 -5.57
CA ALA A 99 8.05 15.98 -4.93
C ALA A 99 8.28 17.05 -3.85
N PRO A 100 8.83 16.70 -2.67
CA PRO A 100 9.22 17.69 -1.68
C PRO A 100 10.28 18.62 -2.28
N ARG A 101 10.03 19.94 -2.20
CA ARG A 101 11.02 20.97 -2.55
C ARG A 101 12.07 21.11 -1.47
#